data_AF-A0A0M6ZW10-F1
#
_entry.id   AF-A0A0M6ZW10-F1
#
_cell.length_a   1.000
_cell.length_b   1.000
_cell.length_c   1.000
_cell.angle_alpha   90.00
_cell.angle_beta   90.00
_cell.angle_gamma   90.00
#
_symmetry.space_group_name_H-M   'P 1'
#
loop_
_entity.id
_entity.type
_entity.pdbx_description
1 polymer ?
#
loop_
_entity_poly.entity_id
_entity_poly.type
_entity_poly.pdbx_seq_one_letter_code
_entity_poly.pdbx_strand_id
1 'polypeptide(L)'
;MTLSDAVQSTPRLPLDQEGGPVFTAPWEARVFAMTLQAHEAGLFAWHEWAEHLGAELAKDGDGSGETIGYYDHWLTAFEKILCGKGIAATDTLGDLKTAWDAAARATPHGQPIELNR
;
A
#
# COMPACT_ATOMS: atom_id res chain seq x y z
N MET A 1 14.37 -9.39 15.85
CA MET A 1 15.49 -8.93 15.01
C MET A 1 15.84 -7.53 15.46
N THR A 2 17.07 -7.26 15.92
CA THR A 2 17.43 -5.93 16.45
C THR A 2 17.46 -4.93 15.30
N LEU A 3 16.72 -3.82 15.42
CA LEU A 3 16.75 -2.75 14.42
C LEU A 3 18.13 -2.08 14.37
N SER A 4 18.46 -1.56 13.20
CA SER A 4 19.67 -0.76 12.99
C SER A 4 19.58 0.58 13.73
N ASP A 5 20.73 1.08 14.21
CA ASP A 5 20.84 2.35 14.94
C ASP A 5 20.23 3.55 14.19
N ALA A 6 20.21 3.50 12.85
CA ALA A 6 19.59 4.52 12.00
C ALA A 6 18.06 4.61 12.18
N VAL A 7 17.38 3.48 12.39
CA VAL A 7 15.92 3.45 12.58
C VAL A 7 15.56 3.95 13.98
N GLN A 8 16.32 3.53 15.00
CA GLN A 8 16.12 3.96 16.39
C GLN A 8 16.39 5.45 16.61
N SER A 9 17.29 6.04 15.82
CA SER A 9 17.65 7.47 15.92
C SER A 9 16.75 8.40 15.09
N THR A 10 15.80 7.86 14.33
CA THR A 10 14.87 8.68 13.52
C THR A 10 13.81 9.32 14.43
N PRO A 11 13.80 10.65 14.60
CA PRO A 11 12.86 11.31 15.50
C PRO A 11 11.42 11.11 15.01
N ARG A 12 10.53 10.70 15.92
CA ARG A 12 9.08 10.52 15.69
C ARG A 12 8.71 9.37 14.75
N LEU A 13 9.60 8.43 14.48
CA LEU A 13 9.20 7.21 13.79
C LEU A 13 8.25 6.40 14.71
N PRO A 14 7.02 6.07 14.27
CA PRO A 14 6.14 5.20 15.04
C PRO A 14 6.75 3.80 15.13
N LEU A 15 6.97 3.34 16.37
CA LEU A 15 7.43 1.99 16.66
C LEU A 15 6.26 1.14 17.16
N ASP A 16 6.31 -0.15 16.86
CA ASP A 16 5.38 -1.14 17.41
C ASP A 16 5.70 -1.46 18.89
N GLN A 17 4.97 -2.42 19.46
CA GLN A 17 5.11 -2.81 20.86
C GLN A 17 6.46 -3.49 21.18
N GLU A 18 7.14 -4.04 20.17
CA GLU A 18 8.44 -4.69 20.27
C GLU A 18 9.59 -3.73 19.89
N GLY A 19 9.28 -2.47 19.59
CA GLY A 19 10.23 -1.46 19.17
C GLY A 19 10.64 -1.56 17.70
N GLY A 20 9.96 -2.39 16.90
CA GLY A 20 10.04 -2.52 15.45
C GLY A 20 9.38 -1.35 14.69
N PRO A 21 9.69 -1.08 13.42
CA PRO A 21 8.91 -0.14 12.62
C PRO A 21 7.51 -0.73 12.36
N VAL A 22 6.46 0.08 12.57
CA VAL A 22 5.06 -0.34 12.32
C VAL A 22 4.81 -0.72 10.85
N PHE A 23 5.57 -0.13 9.94
CA PHE A 23 5.54 -0.40 8.51
C PHE A 23 6.92 -0.87 8.05
N THR A 24 6.96 -1.95 7.26
CA THR A 24 8.19 -2.51 6.71
C THR A 24 8.72 -1.69 5.54
N ALA A 25 7.86 -0.91 4.88
CA ALA A 25 8.24 -0.03 3.78
C ALA A 25 7.43 1.28 3.75
N PRO A 26 7.98 2.40 3.24
CA PRO A 26 7.29 3.69 3.19
C PRO A 26 5.97 3.69 2.39
N TRP A 27 5.79 2.76 1.45
CA TRP A 27 4.56 2.67 0.66
C TRP A 27 3.38 2.12 1.48
N GLU A 28 3.63 1.27 2.48
CA GLU A 28 2.58 0.70 3.34
C GLU A 28 1.92 1.80 4.19
N ALA A 29 2.73 2.69 4.77
CA ALA A 29 2.23 3.85 5.50
C ALA A 29 1.41 4.78 4.61
N ARG A 30 1.81 4.94 3.34
CA ARG A 30 1.09 5.77 2.37
C ARG A 30 -0.26 5.18 2.01
N VAL A 31 -0.35 3.89 1.69
CA VAL A 31 -1.63 3.27 1.33
C VAL A 31 -2.58 3.24 2.53
N PHE A 32 -2.06 3.01 3.74
CA PHE A 32 -2.84 3.11 4.98
C PHE A 32 -3.44 4.51 5.13
N ALA A 33 -2.62 5.57 5.01
CA ALA A 33 -3.08 6.95 5.12
C ALA A 33 -4.10 7.32 4.02
N MET A 34 -3.87 6.88 2.78
CA MET A 34 -4.82 7.09 1.67
C MET A 34 -6.16 6.39 1.92
N THR A 35 -6.13 5.19 2.51
CA THR A 35 -7.34 4.44 2.87
C THR A 35 -8.16 5.19 3.92
N LEU A 36 -7.49 5.67 4.99
CA LEU A 36 -8.15 6.48 6.02
C LEU A 36 -8.75 7.76 5.43
N GLN A 37 -7.98 8.48 4.62
CA GLN A 37 -8.44 9.73 4.02
C GLN A 37 -9.62 9.53 3.06
N ALA A 38 -9.62 8.44 2.29
CA ALA A 38 -10.72 8.08 1.39
C ALA A 38 -12.00 7.75 2.17
N HIS A 39 -11.89 7.02 3.27
CA HIS A 39 -13.01 6.77 4.18
C HIS A 39 -13.54 8.08 4.80
N GLU A 40 -12.65 8.93 5.33
CA GLU A 40 -13.03 10.23 5.91
C GLU A 40 -13.69 11.16 4.90
N ALA A 41 -13.29 11.08 3.63
CA ALA A 41 -13.92 11.79 2.52
C ALA A 41 -15.27 11.19 2.08
N GLY A 42 -15.71 10.09 2.69
CA GLY A 42 -16.98 9.42 2.38
C GLY A 42 -16.97 8.64 1.07
N LEU A 43 -15.79 8.29 0.53
CA LEU A 43 -15.69 7.53 -0.71
C LEU A 43 -16.16 6.08 -0.52
N PHE A 44 -16.00 5.51 0.67
CA PHE A 44 -16.55 4.21 1.06
C PHE A 44 -16.77 4.17 2.57
N ALA A 45 -17.63 3.27 3.03
CA ALA A 45 -17.82 2.97 4.45
C ALA A 45 -16.89 1.84 4.92
N TRP A 46 -16.62 1.77 6.23
CA TRP A 46 -15.77 0.73 6.81
C TRP A 46 -16.26 -0.70 6.58
N HIS A 47 -17.58 -0.92 6.44
CA HIS A 47 -18.10 -2.25 6.14
C HIS A 47 -17.71 -2.69 4.71
N GLU A 48 -17.78 -1.78 3.73
CA GLU A 48 -17.34 -2.04 2.35
C GLU A 48 -15.83 -2.34 2.32
N TRP A 49 -15.04 -1.59 3.11
CA TRP A 49 -13.62 -1.85 3.30
C TRP A 49 -13.35 -3.26 3.85
N ALA A 50 -14.01 -3.63 4.94
CA ALA A 50 -13.84 -4.93 5.57
C ALA A 50 -14.21 -6.09 4.63
N GLU A 51 -15.27 -5.93 3.83
CA GLU A 51 -15.67 -6.92 2.82
C GLU A 51 -14.59 -7.13 1.75
N HIS A 52 -14.06 -6.05 1.18
CA HIS A 52 -13.02 -6.16 0.14
C HIS A 52 -11.70 -6.69 0.70
N LEU A 53 -11.25 -6.18 1.85
CA LEU A 53 -10.01 -6.65 2.47
C LEU A 53 -10.14 -8.12 2.89
N GLY A 54 -11.27 -8.51 3.47
CA GLY A 54 -11.54 -9.90 3.84
C GLY A 54 -11.53 -10.83 2.63
N ALA A 55 -12.10 -10.40 1.50
CA ALA A 55 -12.08 -11.16 0.26
C ALA A 55 -10.66 -11.32 -0.33
N GLU A 56 -9.78 -10.34 -0.17
CA GLU A 56 -8.38 -10.45 -0.58
C GLU A 56 -7.60 -11.40 0.34
N LEU A 57 -7.72 -11.23 1.66
CA LEU A 57 -7.03 -12.08 2.64
C LEU A 57 -7.46 -13.55 2.56
N ALA A 58 -8.73 -13.82 2.23
CA ALA A 58 -9.24 -15.19 2.04
C ALA A 58 -8.58 -15.93 0.87
N LYS A 59 -7.87 -15.25 -0.03
CA LYS A 59 -7.14 -15.91 -1.13
C LYS A 59 -5.91 -16.67 -0.65
N ASP A 60 -5.34 -16.28 0.49
CA ASP A 60 -4.17 -16.93 1.08
C ASP A 60 -4.54 -18.16 1.93
N GLY A 61 -5.83 -18.39 2.16
CA GLY A 61 -6.34 -19.55 2.88
C GLY A 61 -7.44 -19.18 3.89
N ASP A 62 -7.66 -20.07 4.85
CA ASP A 62 -8.68 -19.93 5.89
C ASP A 62 -8.27 -19.02 7.07
N GLY A 63 -7.15 -18.30 6.93
CA GLY A 63 -6.60 -17.43 7.97
C GLY A 63 -5.87 -18.17 9.10
N SER A 64 -5.63 -19.49 8.96
CA SER A 64 -4.85 -20.27 9.94
C SER A 64 -3.33 -20.12 9.80
N GLY A 65 -2.86 -19.55 8.68
CA GLY A 65 -1.44 -19.28 8.40
C GLY A 65 -1.06 -17.81 8.56
N GLU A 66 0.25 -17.54 8.50
CA GLU A 66 0.77 -16.17 8.44
C GLU A 66 0.38 -15.53 7.09
N THR A 67 -0.22 -14.34 7.13
CA THR A 67 -0.51 -13.58 5.91
C THR A 67 0.78 -12.95 5.40
N ILE A 68 1.40 -13.59 4.41
CA ILE A 68 2.53 -13.03 3.68
C ILE A 68 1.99 -11.93 2.76
N GLY A 69 2.54 -10.71 2.85
CA GLY A 69 2.10 -9.60 1.99
C GLY A 69 0.77 -8.95 2.43
N TYR A 70 0.54 -8.83 3.74
CA TYR A 70 -0.67 -8.17 4.28
C TYR A 70 -0.98 -6.81 3.61
N TYR A 71 0.02 -5.96 3.44
CA TYR A 71 -0.17 -4.66 2.79
C TYR A 71 -0.34 -4.74 1.26
N ASP A 72 0.07 -5.84 0.60
CA ASP A 72 -0.23 -6.08 -0.81
C ASP A 72 -1.72 -6.39 -1.01
N HIS A 73 -2.31 -7.20 -0.11
CA HIS A 73 -3.75 -7.42 -0.06
C HIS A 73 -4.51 -6.15 0.27
N TRP A 74 -3.99 -5.35 1.22
CA TRP A 74 -4.53 -4.03 1.53
C TRP A 74 -4.58 -3.12 0.31
N LEU A 75 -3.47 -3.01 -0.42
CA LEU A 75 -3.40 -2.19 -1.63
C LEU A 75 -4.37 -2.69 -2.70
N THR A 76 -4.45 -4.01 -2.90
CA THR A 76 -5.36 -4.60 -3.88
C THR A 76 -6.82 -4.33 -3.53
N ALA A 77 -7.20 -4.46 -2.25
CA ALA A 77 -8.54 -4.14 -1.79
C ALA A 77 -8.89 -2.65 -1.99
N PHE A 78 -7.94 -1.76 -1.70
CA PHE A 78 -8.10 -0.33 -1.89
C PHE A 78 -8.30 0.05 -3.37
N GLU A 79 -7.47 -0.48 -4.26
CA GLU A 79 -7.61 -0.28 -5.71
C GLU A 79 -8.97 -0.79 -6.22
N LYS A 80 -9.41 -1.97 -5.75
CA LYS A 80 -10.71 -2.54 -6.14
C LYS A 80 -11.89 -1.69 -5.72
N ILE A 81 -11.90 -1.16 -4.49
CA ILE A 81 -12.98 -0.28 -4.04
C ILE A 81 -13.03 0.98 -4.90
N LEU A 82 -11.89 1.62 -5.13
CA LEU A 82 -11.84 2.84 -5.94
C LEU A 82 -12.24 2.59 -7.40
N CYS A 83 -11.84 1.45 -7.97
CA CYS A 83 -12.25 1.04 -9.32
C CYS A 83 -13.75 0.75 -9.40
N GLY A 84 -14.29 -0.02 -8.44
CA GLY A 84 -15.72 -0.34 -8.40
C GLY A 84 -16.62 0.89 -8.28
N LYS A 85 -16.10 1.97 -7.70
CA LYS A 85 -16.78 3.27 -7.58
C LYS A 85 -16.48 4.24 -8.72
N GLY A 86 -15.67 3.86 -9.70
CA GLY A 86 -15.29 4.70 -10.83
C GLY A 86 -14.38 5.89 -10.46
N ILE A 87 -13.76 5.86 -9.28
CA ILE A 87 -12.85 6.92 -8.79
C ILE A 87 -11.46 6.77 -9.41
N ALA A 88 -11.03 5.53 -9.61
CA ALA A 88 -9.80 5.20 -10.31
C ALA A 88 -10.13 4.23 -11.45
N ALA A 89 -9.83 4.58 -12.70
CA ALA A 89 -10.03 3.65 -13.80
C ALA A 89 -8.97 2.56 -13.76
N THR A 90 -9.38 1.29 -13.83
CA THR A 90 -8.48 0.13 -13.78
C THR A 90 -7.41 0.20 -14.87
N ASP A 91 -7.80 0.56 -16.10
CA ASP A 91 -6.89 0.72 -17.23
C ASP A 91 -5.85 1.81 -16.94
N THR A 92 -6.27 2.95 -16.39
CA THR A 92 -5.37 4.05 -16.03
C THR A 92 -4.36 3.65 -14.95
N LEU A 93 -4.77 2.86 -13.96
CA LEU A 93 -3.84 2.33 -12.94
C LEU A 93 -2.82 1.38 -13.56
N GLY A 94 -3.27 0.47 -14.43
CA GLY A 94 -2.41 -0.47 -15.16
C GLY A 94 -1.40 0.23 -16.07
N ASP A 95 -1.86 1.22 -16.82
CA ASP A 95 -1.02 2.04 -17.71
C ASP A 95 0.02 2.83 -16.90
N LEU A 96 -0.40 3.44 -15.78
CA LEU A 96 0.49 4.21 -14.93
C LEU A 96 1.56 3.33 -14.28
N LYS A 97 1.19 2.13 -13.82
CA LYS A 97 2.12 1.14 -13.28
C LYS A 97 3.16 0.74 -14.33
N THR A 98 2.70 0.40 -15.54
CA THR A 98 3.57 0.05 -16.66
C THR A 98 4.53 1.17 -17.02
N ALA A 99 4.02 2.41 -17.09
CA ALA A 99 4.81 3.58 -17.43
C ALA A 99 5.88 3.87 -16.37
N TRP A 100 5.54 3.78 -15.08
CA TRP A 100 6.51 3.96 -14.00
C TRP A 100 7.59 2.88 -13.99
N ASP A 101 7.21 1.62 -14.21
CA ASP A 101 8.12 0.49 -14.24
C ASP A 101 9.11 0.59 -15.42
N ALA A 102 8.63 1.04 -16.59
CA ALA A 102 9.48 1.36 -17.73
C ALA A 102 10.42 2.55 -17.44
N ALA A 103 9.90 3.64 -16.86
CA ALA A 103 10.69 4.82 -16.51
C ALA A 103 11.78 4.48 -15.48
N ALA A 104 11.45 3.71 -14.45
CA ALA A 104 12.39 3.29 -13.42
C ALA A 104 13.55 2.47 -14.00
N ARG A 105 13.26 1.53 -14.93
CA ARG A 105 14.30 0.74 -15.61
C ARG A 105 15.18 1.56 -16.55
N ALA A 106 14.62 2.58 -17.19
CA ALA A 106 15.34 3.43 -18.13
C ALA A 106 16.19 4.52 -17.44
N THR A 107 15.89 4.85 -16.18
CA THR A 107 16.55 5.92 -15.44
C THR A 107 17.88 5.45 -14.86
N PRO A 108 19.02 6.06 -15.23
CA PRO A 108 20.31 5.75 -14.61
C PRO A 108 20.28 5.99 -13.09
N HIS A 109 21.06 5.19 -12.34
CA HIS A 109 21.14 5.35 -10.89
C HIS A 109 21.54 6.77 -10.48
N GLY A 110 20.83 7.32 -9.50
CA GLY A 110 21.05 8.68 -8.99
C GLY A 110 20.34 9.78 -9.78
N GLN A 111 19.65 9.46 -10.88
CA GLN A 111 18.82 10.42 -11.60
C GLN A 111 17.34 10.33 -11.16
N PRO A 112 16.57 11.43 -11.20
CA PRO A 112 15.13 11.41 -10.96
C PRO A 112 14.40 10.53 -11.99
N ILE A 113 13.42 9.75 -11.54
CA ILE A 113 12.52 9.02 -12.43
C ILE A 113 11.40 9.95 -12.86
N GLU A 114 11.30 10.23 -14.15
CA GLU A 114 10.27 11.09 -14.72
C GLU A 114 9.29 10.27 -15.58
N LEU A 115 8.00 10.52 -15.40
CA LEU A 115 6.98 10.04 -16.32
C LEU A 115 6.80 11.06 -17.45
N ASN A 116 7.27 10.72 -18.64
CA ASN A 116 6.93 11.47 -19.84
C ASN A 116 5.47 11.15 -20.20
N ARG A 117 4.54 12.03 -19.79
CA ARG A 117 3.13 12.01 -20.20
C ARG A 117 2.91 12.85 -21.44
#